data_AF-A0A2R7IWW8-F1
#
_entry.id   AF-A0A2R7IWW8-F1
#
_cell.length_a   1.000
_cell.length_b   1.000
_cell.length_c   1.000
_cell.angle_alpha   90.00
_cell.angle_beta   90.00
_cell.angle_gamma   90.00
#
_symmetry.space_group_name_H-M   'P 1'
#
loop_
_entity.id
_entity.type
_entity.pdbx_description
1 polymer ?
#
loop_
_entity_poly.entity_id
_entity_poly.type
_entity_poly.pdbx_seq_one_letter_code
_entity_poly.pdbx_strand_id
1 'polypeptide(L)'
;MPYRTRDAYGAPDGYWGDTLARHGIGFARIDLRGSGDSGGLLRDEYLAQEQDDAVDIIAWLAAQQWSNGSVGMRGISWGGFATLQTAMRRPPALKAIMPMACSDRRFT
;
A
#
# COMPACT_ATOMS: atom_id res chain seq x y z
N MET A 1 -1.90 14.73 8.86
CA MET A 1 -1.98 13.26 9.02
C MET A 1 -0.97 12.64 8.08
N PRO A 2 -0.10 11.75 8.57
CA PRO A 2 0.84 11.04 7.71
C PRO A 2 0.11 10.12 6.72
N TYR A 3 0.80 9.71 5.66
CA TYR A 3 0.35 8.75 4.63
C TYR A 3 -0.78 9.24 3.72
N ARG A 4 -0.74 10.53 3.36
CA ARG A 4 -1.58 11.07 2.28
C ARG A 4 -0.81 11.07 0.97
N THR A 5 -1.48 10.92 -0.16
CA THR A 5 -0.89 10.99 -1.51
C THR A 5 -0.12 12.29 -1.73
N ARG A 6 -0.55 13.40 -1.12
CA ARG A 6 0.09 14.73 -1.22
C ARG A 6 0.84 15.18 0.05
N ASP A 7 1.33 14.26 0.87
CA ASP A 7 2.15 14.63 2.03
C ASP A 7 3.65 14.78 1.69
N ALA A 8 4.48 15.02 2.72
CA ALA A 8 5.92 15.19 2.57
C ALA A 8 6.66 13.97 1.96
N TYR A 9 6.05 12.78 1.98
CA TYR A 9 6.56 11.58 1.35
C TYR A 9 6.15 11.45 -0.13
N GLY A 10 5.28 12.32 -0.65
CA GLY A 10 4.81 12.26 -2.03
C GLY A 10 5.95 12.37 -3.05
N ALA A 11 6.90 13.29 -2.83
CA ALA A 11 8.07 13.45 -3.70
C ALA A 11 9.04 12.25 -3.64
N PRO A 12 9.43 11.72 -2.46
CA PRO A 12 10.19 10.47 -2.36
C PRO A 12 9.53 9.27 -3.04
N ASP A 13 8.21 9.12 -2.95
CA ASP A 13 7.50 8.04 -3.65
C ASP A 13 7.37 8.29 -5.15
N GLY A 14 7.35 9.55 -5.60
CA GLY A 14 7.43 9.91 -7.01
C GLY A 14 8.69 9.36 -7.69
N TYR A 15 9.84 9.34 -6.99
CA TYR A 15 11.06 8.70 -7.49
C TYR A 15 10.87 7.20 -7.76
N TRP A 16 10.15 6.50 -6.88
CA TRP A 16 9.79 5.10 -7.10
C TRP A 16 8.85 4.94 -8.29
N GLY A 17 7.84 5.81 -8.40
CA GLY A 17 6.93 5.84 -9.54
C GLY A 17 7.66 5.98 -10.87
N ASP A 18 8.54 6.98 -10.99
CA ASP A 18 9.31 7.21 -12.21
C ASP A 18 10.25 6.05 -12.53
N THR A 19 10.93 5.51 -11.51
CA THR A 19 11.85 4.38 -11.69
C THR A 19 11.11 3.14 -12.16
N LEU A 20 10.00 2.79 -11.51
CA LEU A 20 9.18 1.62 -11.88
C LEU A 20 8.54 1.79 -13.26
N ALA A 21 8.06 2.99 -13.60
CA ALA A 21 7.48 3.28 -14.90
C ALA A 21 8.49 3.08 -16.04
N ARG A 22 9.76 3.44 -15.84
CA ARG A 22 10.85 3.17 -16.82
C ARG A 22 11.07 1.67 -17.07
N HIS A 23 10.65 0.82 -16.13
CA HIS A 23 10.70 -0.63 -16.26
C HIS A 23 9.33 -1.26 -16.63
N GLY A 24 8.35 -0.45 -17.04
CA GLY A 24 7.04 -0.93 -17.46
C GLY A 24 6.13 -1.37 -16.31
N ILE A 25 6.41 -0.93 -15.09
CA ILE A 25 5.62 -1.27 -13.89
C ILE A 25 4.79 -0.05 -13.48
N GLY A 26 3.46 -0.23 -13.45
CA GLY A 26 2.54 0.78 -12.92
C GLY A 26 2.73 0.98 -11.42
N PHE A 27 2.68 2.24 -10.96
CA PHE A 27 2.80 2.59 -9.55
C PHE A 27 1.59 3.39 -9.10
N ALA A 28 1.01 3.00 -7.97
CA ALA A 28 -0.11 3.68 -7.34
C ALA A 28 0.21 3.94 -5.87
N ARG A 29 0.06 5.19 -5.45
CA ARG A 29 0.06 5.58 -4.04
C ARG A 29 -1.38 5.77 -3.60
N ILE A 30 -1.73 5.22 -2.44
CA ILE A 30 -3.11 5.15 -1.98
C ILE A 30 -3.29 5.98 -0.70
N ASP A 31 -4.35 6.77 -0.66
CA ASP A 31 -4.83 7.42 0.54
C ASP A 31 -5.61 6.43 1.40
N LEU A 32 -5.19 6.25 2.66
CA LEU A 32 -5.96 5.46 3.62
C LEU A 32 -7.36 6.03 3.82
N ARG A 33 -8.32 5.17 4.13
CA ARG A 33 -9.69 5.57 4.49
C ARG A 33 -9.69 6.69 5.53
N GLY A 34 -10.45 7.77 5.27
CA GLY A 34 -10.53 8.95 6.13
C GLY A 34 -9.26 9.82 6.14
N SER A 35 -8.38 9.66 5.16
CA SER A 35 -7.18 10.46 4.98
C SER A 35 -7.06 10.95 3.52
N GLY A 36 -6.37 12.06 3.31
CA GLY A 36 -6.16 12.61 1.96
C GLY A 36 -7.47 12.90 1.26
N ASP A 37 -7.63 12.37 0.05
CA ASP A 37 -8.86 12.49 -0.74
C ASP A 37 -9.83 11.30 -0.51
N SER A 38 -9.45 10.30 0.29
CA SER A 38 -10.28 9.14 0.63
C SER A 38 -11.34 9.49 1.68
N GLY A 39 -12.60 9.17 1.40
CA GLY A 39 -13.72 9.35 2.33
C GLY A 39 -13.66 8.42 3.55
N GLY A 40 -14.62 8.59 4.47
CA GLY A 40 -14.73 7.80 5.71
C GLY A 40 -14.00 8.42 6.90
N LEU A 41 -13.70 7.60 7.92
CA LEU A 41 -13.01 8.01 9.13
C LEU A 41 -11.75 7.17 9.35
N LEU A 42 -10.63 7.84 9.61
CA LEU A 42 -9.39 7.21 10.06
C LEU A 42 -9.53 6.98 11.57
N ARG A 43 -9.87 5.75 11.96
CA ARG A 43 -10.18 5.43 13.36
C ARG A 43 -8.94 5.19 14.22
N ASP A 44 -7.99 4.42 13.69
CA ASP A 44 -6.75 4.05 14.36
C ASP A 44 -5.77 3.41 13.35
N GLU A 45 -4.57 3.09 13.79
CA GLU A 45 -3.56 2.36 13.03
C GLU A 45 -3.69 0.83 13.11
N TYR A 46 -3.40 0.15 12.00
CA TYR A 46 -3.31 -1.32 11.89
C TYR A 46 -4.63 -2.07 12.14
N LEU A 47 -5.75 -1.43 11.83
CA LEU A 47 -7.06 -2.04 11.98
C LEU A 47 -7.27 -3.14 10.94
N ALA A 48 -8.09 -4.14 11.27
CA ALA A 48 -8.51 -5.16 10.30
C ALA A 48 -9.12 -4.52 9.04
N GLN A 49 -9.85 -3.41 9.20
CA GLN A 49 -10.39 -2.63 8.10
C GLN A 49 -9.32 -2.11 7.13
N GLU A 50 -8.15 -1.68 7.63
CA GLU A 50 -7.06 -1.22 6.77
C GLU A 50 -6.53 -2.36 5.90
N GLN A 51 -6.46 -3.57 6.45
CA GLN A 51 -6.05 -4.77 5.71
C GLN A 51 -7.11 -5.16 4.67
N ASP A 52 -8.41 -5.10 5.04
CA ASP A 52 -9.51 -5.38 4.11
C ASP A 52 -9.50 -4.40 2.94
N ASP A 53 -9.34 -3.10 3.22
CA ASP A 53 -9.20 -2.06 2.19
C ASP A 53 -8.01 -2.38 1.27
N ALA A 54 -6.85 -2.78 1.83
CA ALA A 54 -5.67 -3.14 1.04
C ALA A 54 -5.89 -4.38 0.15
N VAL A 55 -6.61 -5.40 0.63
CA VAL A 55 -6.96 -6.59 -0.18
C VAL A 55 -7.84 -6.17 -1.36
N ASP A 56 -8.85 -5.33 -1.12
CA ASP A 56 -9.75 -4.83 -2.16
C ASP A 56 -8.99 -3.99 -3.20
N ILE A 57 -8.08 -3.12 -2.76
CA ILE A 57 -7.24 -2.32 -3.65
C ILE A 57 -6.33 -3.22 -4.51
N ILE A 58 -5.71 -4.25 -3.93
CA ILE A 58 -4.87 -5.19 -4.68
C ILE A 58 -5.69 -5.92 -5.76
N ALA A 59 -6.89 -6.39 -5.42
CA ALA A 59 -7.78 -7.02 -6.38
C ALA A 59 -8.20 -6.04 -7.49
N TRP A 60 -8.52 -4.79 -7.12
CA TRP A 60 -8.87 -3.76 -8.08
C TRP A 60 -7.70 -3.45 -9.04
N LEU A 61 -6.49 -3.22 -8.52
CA LEU A 61 -5.29 -2.95 -9.34
C LEU A 61 -4.97 -4.10 -10.29
N ALA A 62 -5.13 -5.35 -9.85
CA ALA A 62 -4.90 -6.53 -10.68
C ALA A 62 -5.91 -6.66 -11.83
N ALA A 63 -7.15 -6.18 -11.65
CA ALA A 63 -8.22 -6.26 -12.64
C ALA A 63 -8.17 -5.16 -13.72
N GLN A 64 -7.27 -4.17 -13.59
CA GLN A 64 -7.20 -3.08 -14.55
C GLN A 64 -6.64 -3.55 -15.90
N GLN A 65 -7.17 -3.01 -16.98
CA GLN A 65 -6.79 -3.34 -18.37
C GLN A 65 -5.31 -3.08 -18.70
N TRP A 66 -4.65 -2.18 -17.98
CA TRP A 66 -3.21 -1.92 -18.11
C TRP A 66 -2.34 -2.81 -17.20
N SER A 67 -2.95 -3.62 -16.34
CA SER A 67 -2.27 -4.50 -15.40
C SER A 67 -2.08 -5.89 -16.01
N ASN A 68 -0.98 -6.56 -15.66
CA ASN A 68 -0.75 -7.97 -16.00
C ASN A 68 -1.32 -8.93 -14.93
N GLY A 69 -2.12 -8.41 -13.98
CA GLY A 69 -2.73 -9.19 -12.90
C GLY A 69 -1.81 -9.45 -11.70
N SER A 70 -0.55 -9.02 -11.73
CA SER A 70 0.39 -9.15 -10.60
C SER A 70 0.61 -7.81 -9.91
N VAL A 71 0.51 -7.80 -8.58
CA VAL A 71 0.68 -6.61 -7.74
C VAL A 71 1.81 -6.83 -6.75
N GLY A 72 2.62 -5.79 -6.55
CA GLY A 72 3.59 -5.69 -5.47
C GLY A 72 3.18 -4.62 -4.46
N MET A 73 3.51 -4.84 -3.17
CA MET A 73 3.23 -3.87 -2.12
C MET A 73 4.52 -3.45 -1.41
N ARG A 74 4.69 -2.13 -1.21
CA ARG A 74 5.84 -1.52 -0.57
C ARG A 74 5.36 -0.58 0.53
N GLY A 75 6.08 -0.51 1.64
CA GLY A 75 5.82 0.51 2.65
C GLY A 75 6.91 0.62 3.70
N ILE A 76 7.04 1.81 4.29
CA ILE A 76 7.97 2.12 5.38
C ILE A 76 7.20 2.40 6.68
N SER A 77 7.74 2.00 7.83
CA SER A 77 7.13 2.25 9.15
C SER A 77 5.70 1.68 9.20
N TRP A 78 4.65 2.49 9.41
CA TRP A 78 3.25 2.03 9.36
C TRP A 78 2.97 1.26 8.07
N GLY A 79 3.36 1.81 6.91
CA GLY A 79 3.20 1.11 5.63
C GLY A 79 3.95 -0.22 5.56
N GLY A 80 5.05 -0.36 6.30
CA GLY A 80 5.79 -1.63 6.43
C GLY A 80 5.00 -2.68 7.22
N PHE A 81 4.40 -2.29 8.35
CA PHE A 81 3.48 -3.15 9.10
C PHE A 81 2.24 -3.52 8.26
N ALA A 82 1.64 -2.54 7.57
CA ALA A 82 0.50 -2.78 6.67
C ALA A 82 0.87 -3.76 5.55
N THR A 83 2.08 -3.64 4.99
CA THR A 83 2.58 -4.56 3.96
C THR A 83 2.67 -6.00 4.49
N LEU A 84 3.22 -6.20 5.69
CA LEU A 84 3.29 -7.53 6.32
C LEU A 84 1.90 -8.07 6.63
N GLN A 85 1.03 -7.25 7.22
CA GLN A 85 -0.34 -7.66 7.60
C GLN A 85 -1.19 -8.03 6.38
N THR A 86 -1.13 -7.24 5.31
CA THR A 86 -1.82 -7.55 4.05
C THR A 86 -1.29 -8.84 3.42
N ALA A 87 0.02 -9.09 3.46
CA ALA A 87 0.60 -10.35 2.97
C ALA A 87 0.07 -11.57 3.74
N MET A 88 -0.14 -11.44 5.05
CA MET A 88 -0.72 -12.51 5.87
C MET A 88 -2.16 -12.87 5.47
N ARG A 89 -2.89 -11.95 4.82
CA ARG A 89 -4.22 -12.21 4.25
C ARG A 89 -4.18 -13.01 2.95
N ARG A 90 -3.00 -13.23 2.37
CA ARG A 90 -2.75 -13.97 1.12
C ARG A 90 -3.63 -13.56 -0.07
N PRO A 91 -3.71 -12.26 -0.45
CA PRO A 91 -4.43 -11.85 -1.65
C PRO A 91 -3.83 -12.55 -2.89
N PRO A 92 -4.64 -13.16 -3.76
CA PRO A 92 -4.14 -13.99 -4.85
C PRO A 92 -3.27 -13.21 -5.85
N ALA A 93 -3.51 -11.91 -6.03
CA ALA A 93 -2.74 -11.06 -6.94
C ALA A 93 -1.46 -10.49 -6.32
N LEU A 94 -1.26 -10.59 -5.00
CA LEU A 94 -0.06 -10.09 -4.34
C LEU A 94 1.11 -11.05 -4.56
N LYS A 95 2.09 -10.67 -5.38
CA LYS A 95 3.22 -11.53 -5.79
C LYS A 95 4.54 -11.17 -5.14
N ALA A 96 4.67 -9.95 -4.61
CA ALA A 96 5.88 -9.50 -3.93
C ALA A 96 5.55 -8.45 -2.88
N ILE A 97 6.36 -8.42 -1.81
CA ILE A 97 6.30 -7.38 -0.78
C ILE A 97 7.68 -6.80 -0.49
N MET A 98 7.71 -5.51 -0.12
CA MET A 98 8.90 -4.80 0.33
C MET A 98 8.56 -4.01 1.62
N PRO A 99 8.47 -4.69 2.78
CA PRO A 99 8.29 -4.04 4.07
C PRO A 99 9.63 -3.44 4.55
N MET A 100 9.63 -2.18 4.99
CA MET A 100 10.84 -1.48 5.45
C MET A 100 10.62 -0.77 6.78
N ALA A 101 11.68 -0.68 7.59
CA ALA A 101 11.69 0.03 8.88
C ALA A 101 10.48 -0.31 9.77
N CYS A 102 10.08 -1.58 9.77
CA CYS A 102 8.97 -2.12 10.55
C CYS A 102 9.41 -3.42 11.23
N SER A 103 8.57 -3.94 12.13
CA SER A 103 8.76 -5.22 12.79
C SER A 103 7.57 -6.13 12.47
N ASP A 104 7.78 -7.44 12.40
CA ASP A 104 6.68 -8.42 12.38
C ASP A 104 6.11 -8.68 13.78
N ARG A 105 6.80 -8.23 14.82
CA ARG A 105 6.45 -8.39 16.24
C ARG A 105 6.04 -7.06 16.86
N ARG A 106 4.74 -6.90 17.14
CA ARG A 106 4.13 -5.63 17.63
C ARG A 106 4.09 -5.48 19.15
N PHE A 107 4.14 -6.57 19.93
CA PHE A 107 3.74 -6.57 21.36
C PHE A 107 4.71 -7.27 22.33
N THR A 108 6.00 -7.40 22.01
CA THR A 108 6.97 -8.01 22.95
C THR A 108 8.10 -7.09 23.27
#